data_AF-A0A956AW23-F1
#
_entry.id   AF-A0A956AW23-F1
#
_cell.length_a   1.000
_cell.length_b   1.000
_cell.length_c   1.000
_cell.angle_alpha   90.00
_cell.angle_beta   90.00
_cell.angle_gamma   90.00
#
_symmetry.space_group_name_H-M   'P 1'
#
loop_
_entity.id
_entity.type
_entity.pdbx_description
1 polymer ?
#
loop_
_entity_poly.entity_id
_entity_poly.type
_entity_poly.pdbx_seq_one_letter_code
_entity_poly.pdbx_strand_id
1 'polypeptide(L)'
;MTADSGFARFAELDRHDPPTRLAALLRALEQTVGVFNVDAAVVALAAEPASLAADLDATERGALTLLALIALIDAQQGCTRTTAGGREGEAHLRARLEALLLPAEYIAGDPAPKLVPPLLTAMRALLDDPRAADVIGHAASDYRPLLHLDGHLYAQRLLVAETRLADRLRARLEGRAPADAELLPAPPNWTTTPAFADADAALADVLARPAGVALSTEQQAAVRRAVEAPLTLISGGPGTGKTSILVALLRVAVRRGVAPEAIALAAPTGKAAWRMGAAVRAGLDALAEPNATDARLIEECPQPQTLHRLLEYSPGA
;
A
#
# COMPACT_ATOMS: atom_id res chain seq x y z
N MET A 1 -23.69 -28.91 -7.05
CA MET A 1 -22.39 -29.17 -6.42
C MET A 1 -22.05 -27.98 -5.55
N THR A 2 -22.58 -27.98 -4.34
CA THR A 2 -22.34 -26.96 -3.32
C THR A 2 -20.92 -27.14 -2.79
N ALA A 3 -20.13 -26.06 -2.83
CA ALA A 3 -18.79 -26.02 -2.29
C ALA A 3 -18.84 -26.35 -0.79
N ASP A 4 -18.13 -27.41 -0.43
CA ASP A 4 -17.90 -27.87 0.93
C ASP A 4 -16.98 -26.84 1.61
N SER A 5 -17.58 -25.87 2.31
CA SER A 5 -16.83 -24.84 3.03
C SER A 5 -16.18 -25.48 4.27
N GLY A 6 -14.96 -25.07 4.61
CA GLY A 6 -14.22 -25.56 5.79
C GLY A 6 -15.01 -25.47 7.12
N PHE A 7 -16.12 -24.71 7.13
CA PHE A 7 -17.11 -24.66 8.20
C PHE A 7 -17.77 -26.02 8.50
N ALA A 8 -18.02 -26.86 7.50
CA ALA A 8 -18.62 -28.19 7.73
C ALA A 8 -17.70 -29.09 8.58
N ARG A 9 -16.38 -28.98 8.39
CA ARG A 9 -15.38 -29.70 9.19
C ARG A 9 -15.28 -29.21 10.63
N PHE A 10 -15.50 -27.93 10.89
CA PHE A 10 -15.48 -27.37 12.25
C PHE A 10 -16.82 -27.60 12.99
N ALA A 11 -17.95 -27.49 12.29
CA ALA A 11 -19.29 -27.64 12.88
C ALA A 11 -19.72 -29.10 13.12
N GLU A 12 -19.10 -30.07 12.44
CA GLU A 12 -19.38 -31.50 12.68
C GLU A 12 -18.68 -32.07 13.93
N LEU A 13 -17.65 -31.42 14.44
CA LEU A 13 -16.93 -31.87 15.65
C LEU A 13 -17.57 -31.42 16.97
N ASP A 14 -18.51 -30.46 16.95
CA ASP A 14 -18.82 -29.66 18.15
C ASP A 14 -20.32 -29.55 18.47
N ARG A 15 -21.12 -30.60 18.20
CA ARG A 15 -22.58 -30.53 18.48
C ARG A 15 -22.99 -30.81 19.91
N HIS A 16 -22.15 -31.32 20.81
CA HIS A 16 -22.58 -31.75 22.15
C HIS A 16 -21.66 -31.42 23.35
N ASP A 17 -20.72 -30.47 23.24
CA ASP A 17 -19.92 -30.00 24.40
C ASP A 17 -20.17 -28.52 24.72
N PRO A 18 -20.04 -28.09 26.00
CA PRO A 18 -19.99 -26.67 26.32
C PRO A 18 -18.83 -26.04 25.54
N PRO A 19 -18.99 -24.81 25.03
CA PRO A 19 -17.98 -24.25 24.17
C PRO A 19 -16.65 -24.17 24.91
N THR A 20 -15.60 -24.71 24.28
CA THR A 20 -14.24 -24.57 24.78
C THR A 20 -13.92 -23.10 25.05
N ARG A 21 -13.04 -22.81 26.01
CA ARG A 21 -12.62 -21.43 26.35
C ARG A 21 -12.19 -20.64 25.10
N LEU A 22 -11.54 -21.31 24.15
CA LEU A 22 -11.17 -20.74 22.86
C LEU A 22 -12.40 -20.40 22.01
N ALA A 23 -13.37 -21.29 21.85
CA ALA A 23 -14.59 -21.00 21.10
C ALA A 23 -15.40 -19.83 21.70
N ALA A 24 -15.42 -19.72 23.03
CA ALA A 24 -16.02 -18.58 23.71
C ALA A 24 -15.27 -17.26 23.43
N LEU A 25 -13.92 -17.29 23.41
CA LEU A 25 -13.10 -16.15 23.02
C LEU A 25 -13.37 -15.72 21.57
N LEU A 26 -13.36 -16.66 20.61
CA LEU A 26 -13.59 -16.35 19.20
C LEU A 26 -14.95 -15.69 18.96
N ARG A 27 -16.03 -16.22 19.58
CA ARG A 27 -17.36 -15.60 19.49
C ARG A 27 -17.42 -14.20 20.12
N ALA A 28 -16.72 -13.99 21.23
CA ALA A 28 -16.62 -12.65 21.81
C ALA A 28 -15.92 -11.69 20.83
N LEU A 29 -14.82 -12.12 20.20
CA LEU A 29 -14.11 -11.32 19.21
C LEU A 29 -14.99 -10.99 17.99
N GLU A 30 -15.76 -11.94 17.47
CA GLU A 30 -16.69 -11.69 16.34
C GLU A 30 -17.71 -10.58 16.66
N GLN A 31 -18.13 -10.45 17.92
CA GLN A 31 -19.07 -9.42 18.37
C GLN A 31 -18.40 -8.07 18.58
N THR A 32 -17.12 -8.03 18.97
CA THR A 32 -16.44 -6.79 19.35
C THR A 32 -15.55 -6.21 18.25
N VAL A 33 -15.09 -7.03 17.30
CA VAL A 33 -14.13 -6.62 16.26
C VAL A 33 -14.65 -5.46 15.39
N GLY A 34 -15.97 -5.33 15.27
CA GLY A 34 -16.62 -4.22 14.58
C GLY A 34 -16.23 -2.82 15.08
N VAL A 35 -15.69 -2.70 16.31
CA VAL A 35 -15.12 -1.44 16.83
C VAL A 35 -13.99 -0.90 15.95
N PHE A 36 -13.33 -1.77 15.17
CA PHE A 36 -12.27 -1.40 14.23
C PHE A 36 -12.76 -1.18 12.79
N ASN A 37 -14.07 -1.23 12.55
CA ASN A 37 -14.69 -1.18 11.22
C ASN A 37 -14.19 -2.32 10.31
N VAL A 38 -14.07 -3.52 10.86
CA VAL A 38 -13.67 -4.75 10.15
C VAL A 38 -14.77 -5.80 10.24
N ASP A 39 -14.85 -6.67 9.24
CA ASP A 39 -15.86 -7.74 9.18
C ASP A 39 -15.56 -8.86 10.20
N ALA A 40 -16.60 -9.46 10.79
CA ALA A 40 -16.46 -10.56 11.74
C ALA A 40 -15.71 -11.77 11.14
N ALA A 41 -15.80 -11.99 9.83
CA ALA A 41 -15.07 -13.05 9.12
C ALA A 41 -13.54 -12.93 9.25
N VAL A 42 -13.00 -11.74 9.57
CA VAL A 42 -11.57 -11.54 9.84
C VAL A 42 -11.11 -12.34 11.06
N VAL A 43 -11.99 -12.59 12.04
CA VAL A 43 -11.67 -13.41 13.21
C VAL A 43 -11.39 -14.86 12.81
N ALA A 44 -12.22 -15.44 11.93
CA ALA A 44 -12.00 -16.78 11.40
C ALA A 44 -10.69 -16.86 10.59
N LEU A 45 -10.43 -15.85 9.75
CA LEU A 45 -9.18 -15.75 8.99
C LEU A 45 -7.94 -15.67 9.90
N ALA A 46 -8.06 -15.03 11.08
CA ALA A 46 -6.98 -14.98 12.07
C ALA A 46 -6.79 -16.31 12.82
N ALA A 47 -7.88 -17.03 13.09
CA ALA A 47 -7.85 -18.30 13.81
C ALA A 47 -7.29 -19.45 12.97
N GLU A 48 -7.47 -19.41 11.65
CA GLU A 48 -6.98 -20.45 10.73
C GLU A 48 -5.45 -20.66 10.82
N PRO A 49 -4.59 -19.64 10.67
CA PRO A 49 -3.15 -19.80 10.88
C PRO A 49 -2.81 -20.32 12.27
N ALA A 50 -3.47 -19.82 13.32
CA ALA A 50 -3.23 -20.25 14.70
C ALA A 50 -3.57 -21.73 14.94
N SER A 51 -4.38 -22.36 14.07
CA SER A 51 -4.64 -23.80 14.10
C SER A 51 -3.46 -24.65 13.59
N LEU A 52 -2.53 -24.06 12.80
CA LEU A 52 -1.35 -24.73 12.26
C LEU A 52 -0.30 -25.03 13.33
N ALA A 53 -0.22 -24.19 14.37
CA ALA A 53 0.71 -24.40 15.48
C ALA A 53 0.27 -25.60 16.32
N ALA A 54 1.07 -26.67 16.26
CA ALA A 54 0.96 -27.82 17.14
C ALA A 54 1.40 -27.44 18.56
N ASP A 55 0.91 -28.15 19.57
CA ASP A 55 1.39 -28.06 20.96
C ASP A 55 1.23 -26.71 21.68
N LEU A 56 0.19 -25.95 21.30
CA LEU A 56 -0.28 -24.78 22.05
C LEU A 56 -1.52 -25.10 22.87
N ASP A 57 -1.54 -24.65 24.13
CA ASP A 57 -2.73 -24.69 24.98
C ASP A 57 -3.82 -23.70 24.50
N ALA A 58 -4.97 -23.69 25.17
CA ALA A 58 -6.09 -22.84 24.78
C ALA A 58 -5.80 -21.33 24.90
N THR A 59 -5.00 -20.91 25.89
CA THR A 59 -4.61 -19.51 26.10
C THR A 59 -3.57 -19.10 25.08
N GLU A 60 -2.57 -19.93 24.82
CA GLU A 60 -1.54 -19.72 23.81
C GLU A 60 -2.15 -19.66 22.40
N ARG A 61 -3.09 -20.55 22.07
CA ARG A 61 -3.80 -20.52 20.79
C ARG A 61 -4.68 -19.28 20.64
N GLY A 62 -5.34 -18.86 21.72
CA GLY A 62 -6.07 -17.59 21.77
C GLY A 62 -5.15 -16.38 21.57
N ALA A 63 -3.98 -16.38 22.20
CA ALA A 63 -2.96 -15.36 22.05
C ALA A 63 -2.42 -15.29 20.60
N LEU A 64 -2.11 -16.43 19.98
CA LEU A 64 -1.66 -16.48 18.59
C LEU A 64 -2.73 -15.98 17.62
N THR A 65 -4.00 -16.34 17.87
CA THR A 65 -5.13 -15.82 17.10
C THR A 65 -5.24 -14.30 17.24
N LEU A 66 -5.08 -13.76 18.45
CA LEU A 66 -5.10 -12.32 18.70
C LEU A 66 -3.93 -11.60 18.00
N LEU A 67 -2.73 -12.17 17.96
CA LEU A 67 -1.61 -11.60 17.19
C LEU A 67 -1.95 -11.48 15.70
N ALA A 68 -2.49 -12.56 15.11
CA ALA A 68 -2.92 -12.55 13.71
C ALA A 68 -4.07 -11.56 13.46
N LEU A 69 -5.06 -11.52 14.35
CA LEU A 69 -6.19 -10.60 14.25
C LEU A 69 -5.75 -9.15 14.34
N ILE A 70 -4.86 -8.81 15.28
CA ILE A 70 -4.32 -7.45 15.43
C ILE A 70 -3.51 -7.06 14.18
N ALA A 71 -2.70 -7.97 13.64
CA ALA A 71 -1.97 -7.72 12.40
C ALA A 71 -2.91 -7.44 11.20
N LEU A 72 -4.02 -8.17 11.10
CA LEU A 72 -5.04 -7.94 10.08
C LEU A 72 -5.80 -6.62 10.28
N ILE A 73 -6.14 -6.27 11.53
CA ILE A 73 -6.79 -5.00 11.88
C ILE A 73 -5.87 -3.83 11.51
N ASP A 74 -4.60 -3.87 11.96
CA ASP A 74 -3.63 -2.82 11.66
C ASP A 74 -3.46 -2.68 10.13
N ALA A 75 -3.38 -3.80 9.39
CA ALA A 75 -3.32 -3.79 7.94
C ALA A 75 -4.53 -3.13 7.27
N GLN A 76 -5.75 -3.44 7.72
CA GLN A 76 -6.97 -2.82 7.21
C GLN A 76 -7.09 -1.33 7.57
N GLN A 77 -6.43 -0.91 8.64
CA GLN A 77 -6.31 0.50 9.04
C GLN A 77 -5.16 1.24 8.33
N GLY A 78 -4.47 0.57 7.40
CA GLY A 78 -3.43 1.16 6.54
C GLY A 78 -2.01 1.05 7.09
N CYS A 79 -1.79 0.33 8.19
CA CYS A 79 -0.45 0.02 8.66
C CYS A 79 0.17 -1.08 7.79
N THR A 80 1.45 -0.97 7.44
CA THR A 80 2.16 -2.04 6.71
C THR A 80 2.70 -3.12 7.64
N ARG A 81 2.77 -2.83 8.94
CA ARG A 81 3.29 -3.68 10.01
C ARG A 81 2.66 -3.32 11.36
N THR A 82 2.66 -4.27 12.28
CA THR A 82 2.21 -4.13 13.66
C THR A 82 3.40 -4.01 14.59
N THR A 83 3.42 -3.02 15.47
CA THR A 83 4.45 -2.91 16.52
C THR A 83 4.17 -3.94 17.61
N ALA A 84 5.09 -4.88 17.83
CA ALA A 84 4.87 -6.02 18.73
C ALA A 84 6.02 -6.25 19.74
N GLY A 85 7.24 -5.85 19.39
CA GLY A 85 8.42 -5.96 20.23
C GLY A 85 8.64 -4.78 21.18
N GLY A 86 9.39 -5.02 22.26
CA GLY A 86 9.78 -3.98 23.22
C GLY A 86 8.62 -3.39 24.02
N ARG A 87 8.86 -2.23 24.64
CA ARG A 87 7.86 -1.54 25.48
C ARG A 87 6.72 -0.94 24.66
N GLU A 88 7.03 -0.38 23.50
CA GLU A 88 6.02 0.18 22.58
C GLU A 88 5.11 -0.91 22.02
N GLY A 89 5.67 -2.06 21.65
CA GLY A 89 4.90 -3.21 21.20
C GLY A 89 3.99 -3.75 22.29
N GLU A 90 4.46 -3.88 23.54
CA GLU A 90 3.61 -4.27 24.66
C GLU A 90 2.42 -3.30 24.85
N ALA A 91 2.68 -1.99 24.79
CA ALA A 91 1.63 -0.98 24.94
C ALA A 91 0.61 -1.03 23.79
N HIS A 92 1.08 -1.19 22.54
CA HIS A 92 0.22 -1.33 21.36
C HIS A 92 -0.65 -2.58 21.45
N LEU A 93 -0.05 -3.74 21.71
CA LEU A 93 -0.77 -4.99 21.86
C LEU A 93 -1.81 -4.86 22.98
N ARG A 94 -1.42 -4.40 24.17
CA ARG A 94 -2.34 -4.18 25.31
C ARG A 94 -3.55 -3.34 24.91
N ALA A 95 -3.33 -2.19 24.27
CA ALA A 95 -4.41 -1.30 23.85
C ALA A 95 -5.37 -2.00 22.88
N ARG A 96 -4.86 -2.81 21.95
CA ARG A 96 -5.67 -3.61 21.03
C ARG A 96 -6.44 -4.72 21.74
N LEU A 97 -5.82 -5.46 22.66
CA LEU A 97 -6.52 -6.47 23.46
C LEU A 97 -7.65 -5.84 24.28
N GLU A 98 -7.40 -4.72 24.96
CA GLU A 98 -8.40 -4.05 25.78
C GLU A 98 -9.60 -3.62 24.93
N ALA A 99 -9.37 -3.02 23.77
CA ALA A 99 -10.42 -2.65 22.84
C ALA A 99 -11.21 -3.86 22.29
N LEU A 100 -10.57 -5.02 22.10
CA LEU A 100 -11.21 -6.25 21.65
C LEU A 100 -12.00 -6.97 22.74
N LEU A 101 -11.48 -7.01 23.98
CA LEU A 101 -12.00 -7.90 25.02
C LEU A 101 -12.94 -7.21 25.99
N LEU A 102 -12.65 -5.96 26.38
CA LEU A 102 -13.42 -5.27 27.42
C LEU A 102 -14.90 -5.03 27.08
N PRO A 103 -15.32 -4.82 25.80
CA PRO A 103 -16.73 -4.66 25.48
C PRO A 103 -17.60 -5.90 25.77
N ALA A 104 -17.00 -7.09 25.88
CA ALA A 104 -17.75 -8.32 26.14
C ALA A 104 -18.11 -8.53 27.63
N GLU A 105 -17.54 -7.72 28.54
CA GLU A 105 -17.62 -7.83 30.02
C GLU A 105 -17.14 -9.16 30.62
N TYR A 106 -17.60 -10.30 30.10
CA TYR A 106 -17.24 -11.67 30.47
C TYR A 106 -17.00 -12.53 29.22
N ILE A 107 -16.00 -13.40 29.28
CA ILE A 107 -15.70 -14.37 28.23
C ILE A 107 -15.43 -15.72 28.91
N ALA A 108 -16.15 -16.76 28.49
CA ALA A 108 -16.08 -18.10 29.09
C ALA A 108 -16.30 -18.12 30.63
N GLY A 109 -17.10 -17.18 31.16
CA GLY A 109 -17.37 -17.05 32.60
C GLY A 109 -16.32 -16.24 33.37
N ASP A 110 -15.21 -15.86 32.75
CA ASP A 110 -14.16 -15.03 33.34
C ASP A 110 -14.39 -13.55 32.97
N PRO A 111 -14.26 -12.59 33.92
CA PRO A 111 -14.30 -11.17 33.60
C PRO A 111 -13.24 -10.79 32.56
N ALA A 112 -13.62 -10.10 31.49
CA ALA A 112 -12.73 -9.74 30.39
C ALA A 112 -11.44 -9.03 30.83
N PRO A 113 -11.43 -8.08 31.81
CA PRO A 113 -10.20 -7.48 32.30
C PRO A 113 -9.19 -8.48 32.87
N LYS A 114 -9.64 -9.61 33.43
CA LYS A 114 -8.76 -10.64 33.99
C LYS A 114 -8.07 -11.47 32.92
N LEU A 115 -8.59 -11.47 31.69
CA LEU A 115 -8.01 -12.20 30.56
C LEU A 115 -6.89 -11.43 29.88
N VAL A 116 -6.87 -10.10 29.98
CA VAL A 116 -5.87 -9.25 29.29
C VAL A 116 -4.43 -9.58 29.72
N PRO A 117 -4.06 -9.63 31.02
CA PRO A 117 -2.68 -9.92 31.40
C PRO A 117 -2.13 -11.27 30.91
N PRO A 118 -2.80 -12.42 31.13
CA PRO A 118 -2.26 -13.70 30.68
C PRO A 118 -2.19 -13.81 29.15
N LEU A 119 -3.17 -13.25 28.42
CA LEU A 119 -3.13 -13.24 26.96
C LEU A 119 -1.99 -12.37 26.45
N LEU A 120 -1.77 -11.17 27.01
CA LEU A 120 -0.66 -10.31 26.62
C LEU A 120 0.69 -10.97 26.91
N THR A 121 0.85 -11.62 28.06
CA THR A 121 2.07 -12.37 28.38
C THR A 121 2.30 -13.50 27.38
N ALA A 122 1.28 -14.30 27.08
CA ALA A 122 1.37 -15.38 26.09
C ALA A 122 1.70 -14.85 24.68
N MET A 123 1.05 -13.77 24.25
CA MET A 123 1.32 -13.13 22.96
C MET A 123 2.78 -12.72 22.82
N ARG A 124 3.35 -12.11 23.86
CA ARG A 124 4.76 -11.71 23.85
C ARG A 124 5.71 -12.90 23.85
N ALA A 125 5.39 -13.96 24.57
CA ALA A 125 6.19 -15.18 24.59
C ALA A 125 6.20 -15.86 23.21
N LEU A 126 5.05 -15.89 22.53
CA LEU A 126 4.87 -16.55 21.24
C LEU A 126 5.55 -15.86 20.05
N LEU A 127 5.93 -14.58 20.16
CA LEU A 127 6.60 -13.85 19.08
C LEU A 127 7.87 -14.56 18.59
N ASP A 128 8.61 -15.19 19.50
CA ASP A 128 9.88 -15.88 19.24
C ASP A 128 9.86 -17.34 19.70
N ASP A 129 8.69 -17.90 20.01
CA ASP A 129 8.55 -19.29 20.45
C ASP A 129 8.61 -20.25 19.25
N PRO A 130 9.50 -21.27 19.27
CA PRO A 130 9.58 -22.27 18.20
C PRO A 130 8.27 -23.02 17.92
N ARG A 131 7.37 -23.14 18.90
CA ARG A 131 6.05 -23.78 18.73
C ARG A 131 5.13 -22.98 17.82
N ALA A 132 5.39 -21.68 17.65
CA ALA A 132 4.66 -20.81 16.73
C ALA A 132 5.32 -20.69 15.34
N ALA A 133 6.42 -21.42 15.06
CA ALA A 133 7.22 -21.26 13.84
C ALA A 133 6.47 -21.56 12.52
N ASP A 134 5.36 -22.30 12.59
CA ASP A 134 4.50 -22.52 11.42
C ASP A 134 3.62 -21.31 11.06
N VAL A 135 3.50 -20.35 11.99
CA VAL A 135 2.67 -19.15 11.86
C VAL A 135 3.50 -17.88 11.82
N ILE A 136 4.53 -17.80 12.67
CA ILE A 136 5.42 -16.65 12.80
C ILE A 136 6.83 -17.07 12.38
N GLY A 137 7.29 -16.55 11.25
CA GLY A 137 8.69 -16.67 10.82
C GLY A 137 9.57 -15.53 11.35
N HIS A 138 10.88 -15.69 11.24
CA HIS A 138 11.89 -14.75 11.76
C HIS A 138 12.90 -14.30 10.72
N ALA A 139 12.78 -14.82 9.49
CA ALA A 139 13.47 -14.31 8.31
C ALA A 139 12.46 -14.01 7.20
N ALA A 140 12.77 -13.01 6.37
CA ALA A 140 11.94 -12.62 5.24
C ALA A 140 11.67 -13.77 4.24
N SER A 141 12.55 -14.78 4.22
CA SER A 141 12.49 -15.98 3.40
C SER A 141 11.59 -17.10 3.96
N ASP A 142 11.13 -17.01 5.22
CA ASP A 142 10.47 -18.13 5.90
C ASP A 142 9.09 -18.48 5.35
N TYR A 143 8.49 -17.59 4.55
CA TYR A 143 7.20 -17.79 3.90
C TYR A 143 6.11 -18.26 4.88
N ARG A 144 5.94 -17.52 5.98
CA ARG A 144 4.94 -17.79 7.02
C ARG A 144 3.83 -16.76 6.99
N PRO A 145 2.61 -17.04 7.49
CA PRO A 145 1.51 -16.06 7.51
C PRO A 145 1.93 -14.71 8.11
N LEU A 146 2.65 -14.75 9.23
CA LEU A 146 3.24 -13.61 9.90
C LEU A 146 4.77 -13.75 9.96
N LEU A 147 5.46 -12.63 10.06
CA LEU A 147 6.90 -12.56 10.27
C LEU A 147 7.20 -11.58 11.40
N HIS A 148 7.98 -11.99 12.40
CA HIS A 148 8.48 -11.10 13.45
C HIS A 148 9.89 -10.62 13.08
N LEU A 149 9.99 -9.37 12.62
CA LEU A 149 11.24 -8.75 12.16
C LEU A 149 11.41 -7.40 12.84
N ASP A 150 12.58 -7.16 13.45
CA ASP A 150 12.96 -5.88 14.07
C ASP A 150 11.90 -5.33 15.06
N GLY A 151 11.27 -6.21 15.84
CA GLY A 151 10.21 -5.84 16.79
C GLY A 151 8.85 -5.52 16.16
N HIS A 152 8.66 -5.84 14.89
CA HIS A 152 7.40 -5.67 14.19
C HIS A 152 6.87 -7.00 13.64
N LEU A 153 5.56 -7.16 13.67
CA LEU A 153 4.86 -8.23 12.96
C LEU A 153 4.44 -7.74 11.57
N TYR A 154 4.88 -8.48 10.56
CA TYR A 154 4.50 -8.28 9.17
C TYR A 154 3.59 -9.40 8.71
N ALA A 155 2.54 -9.08 7.98
CA ALA A 155 1.94 -10.07 7.09
C ALA A 155 2.90 -10.31 5.92
N GLN A 156 3.21 -11.57 5.57
CA GLN A 156 4.16 -11.91 4.50
C GLN A 156 3.88 -11.15 3.20
N ARG A 157 2.61 -11.03 2.82
CA ARG A 157 2.20 -10.32 1.60
C ARG A 157 2.57 -8.84 1.64
N LEU A 158 2.48 -8.19 2.80
CA LEU A 158 2.83 -6.78 2.96
C LEU A 158 4.34 -6.58 2.94
N LEU A 159 5.12 -7.47 3.56
CA LEU A 159 6.58 -7.42 3.47
C LEU A 159 7.04 -7.56 2.01
N VAL A 160 6.50 -8.53 1.27
CA VAL A 160 6.82 -8.71 -0.16
C VAL A 160 6.48 -7.45 -0.96
N ALA A 161 5.33 -6.81 -0.71
CA ALA A 161 4.96 -5.57 -1.36
C ALA A 161 5.91 -4.41 -1.02
N GLU A 162 6.30 -4.28 0.25
CA GLU A 162 7.23 -3.26 0.74
C GLU A 162 8.62 -3.43 0.14
N THR A 163 9.18 -4.65 0.18
CA THR A 163 10.49 -4.97 -0.41
C THR A 163 10.48 -4.72 -1.92
N ARG A 164 9.44 -5.19 -2.64
CA ARG A 164 9.31 -4.97 -4.09
C ARG A 164 9.24 -3.49 -4.43
N LEU A 165 8.53 -2.68 -3.63
CA LEU A 165 8.47 -1.24 -3.81
C LEU A 165 9.85 -0.61 -3.59
N ALA A 166 10.52 -0.94 -2.48
CA ALA A 166 11.84 -0.41 -2.15
C ALA A 166 12.88 -0.73 -3.25
N ASP A 167 12.89 -1.96 -3.75
CA ASP A 167 13.82 -2.40 -4.78
C ASP A 167 13.57 -1.71 -6.13
N ARG A 168 12.30 -1.53 -6.51
CA ARG A 168 11.93 -0.79 -7.72
C ARG A 168 12.30 0.69 -7.61
N LEU A 169 12.07 1.32 -6.46
CA LEU A 169 12.49 2.70 -6.22
C LEU A 169 14.02 2.82 -6.32
N ARG A 170 14.76 1.94 -5.67
CA ARG A 170 16.23 1.91 -5.72
C ARG A 170 16.75 1.71 -7.14
N ALA A 171 16.18 0.76 -7.89
CA ALA A 171 16.54 0.53 -9.29
C ALA A 171 16.35 1.78 -10.15
N ARG A 172 15.22 2.48 -10.01
CA ARG A 172 14.98 3.74 -10.73
C ARG A 172 15.94 4.84 -10.30
N LEU A 173 16.17 5.04 -9.01
CA LEU A 173 17.11 6.06 -8.53
C LEU A 173 18.54 5.84 -9.05
N GLU A 174 18.93 4.58 -9.24
CA GLU A 174 20.26 4.19 -9.74
C GLU A 174 20.32 4.06 -11.27
N GLY A 175 19.24 4.37 -12.00
CA GLY A 175 19.19 4.28 -13.46
C GLY A 175 19.25 2.84 -14.01
N ARG A 176 18.91 1.85 -13.18
CA ARG A 176 18.93 0.43 -13.50
C ARG A 176 17.54 -0.06 -13.93
N ALA A 177 17.51 -1.11 -14.74
CA ALA A 177 16.29 -1.90 -14.89
C ALA A 177 15.97 -2.60 -13.55
N PRO A 178 14.70 -2.63 -13.10
CA PRO A 178 14.31 -3.42 -11.95
C PRO A 178 14.52 -4.93 -12.21
N ALA A 179 14.74 -5.73 -11.17
CA ALA A 179 15.02 -7.17 -11.31
C ALA A 179 13.88 -7.95 -11.98
N ASP A 180 12.64 -7.45 -11.89
CA ASP A 180 11.46 -8.01 -12.56
C ASP A 180 11.14 -7.35 -13.90
N ALA A 181 12.12 -6.67 -14.53
CA ALA A 181 11.94 -5.97 -15.79
C ALA A 181 11.55 -6.89 -16.96
N GLU A 182 11.86 -8.18 -16.94
CA GLU A 182 11.41 -9.14 -17.96
C GLU A 182 9.87 -9.25 -18.04
N LEU A 183 9.16 -8.94 -16.96
CA LEU A 183 7.70 -8.94 -16.91
C LEU A 183 7.08 -7.60 -17.34
N LEU A 184 7.90 -6.58 -17.59
CA LEU A 184 7.45 -5.27 -18.03
C LEU A 184 7.78 -5.11 -19.52
N PRO A 185 6.89 -4.49 -20.32
CA PRO A 185 7.25 -4.13 -21.68
C PRO A 185 8.50 -3.25 -21.63
N ALA A 186 9.45 -3.53 -22.54
CA ALA A 186 10.64 -2.70 -22.69
C ALA A 186 10.20 -1.23 -22.79
N PRO A 187 10.86 -0.30 -22.07
CA PRO A 187 10.51 1.10 -22.21
C PRO A 187 10.59 1.49 -23.69
N PRO A 188 9.66 2.32 -24.20
CA PRO A 188 9.75 2.79 -25.57
C PRO A 188 11.16 3.35 -25.79
N ASN A 189 11.73 3.04 -26.95
CA ASN A 189 13.10 3.41 -27.27
C ASN A 189 13.18 4.95 -27.29
N TRP A 190 13.52 5.55 -26.15
CA TRP A 190 13.72 6.99 -25.96
C TRP A 190 14.90 7.53 -26.79
N THR A 191 15.61 6.63 -27.50
CA THR A 191 16.64 6.94 -28.47
C THR A 191 16.09 6.92 -29.89
N THR A 192 15.36 7.97 -30.26
CA THR A 192 15.35 8.45 -31.65
C THR A 192 15.36 9.98 -31.61
N THR A 193 16.50 10.52 -32.02
CA THR A 193 17.00 11.90 -32.07
C THR A 193 15.99 13.04 -31.80
N PRO A 194 16.10 13.76 -30.67
CA PRO A 194 15.33 14.99 -30.44
C PRO A 194 15.90 16.19 -31.21
N ALA A 195 15.05 17.16 -31.56
CA ALA A 195 15.47 18.51 -31.94
C ALA A 195 16.11 19.28 -30.74
N PHE A 196 15.82 18.86 -29.51
CA PHE A 196 16.43 19.37 -28.27
C PHE A 196 16.98 18.21 -27.42
N ALA A 197 18.26 17.86 -27.60
CA ALA A 197 18.90 16.82 -26.79
C ALA A 197 19.04 17.24 -25.30
N ASP A 198 19.21 18.54 -25.07
CA ASP A 198 19.47 19.15 -23.75
C ASP A 198 18.18 19.62 -23.05
N ALA A 199 18.06 19.28 -21.77
CA ALA A 199 16.94 19.68 -20.91
C ALA A 199 16.89 21.21 -20.71
N ASP A 200 18.04 21.87 -20.70
CA ASP A 200 18.13 23.31 -20.45
C ASP A 200 17.65 24.12 -21.63
N ALA A 201 18.05 23.73 -22.83
CA ALA A 201 17.57 24.33 -24.07
C ALA A 201 16.05 24.19 -24.20
N ALA A 202 15.51 23.01 -23.90
CA ALA A 202 14.07 22.77 -23.94
C ALA A 202 13.32 23.59 -22.87
N LEU A 203 13.84 23.67 -21.65
CA LEU A 203 13.23 24.47 -20.59
C LEU A 203 13.30 25.97 -20.89
N ALA A 204 14.42 26.47 -21.42
CA ALA A 204 14.55 27.87 -21.84
C ALA A 204 13.53 28.22 -22.93
N ASP A 205 13.30 27.34 -23.91
CA ASP A 205 12.27 27.52 -24.95
C ASP A 205 10.85 27.56 -24.37
N VAL A 206 10.55 26.70 -23.39
CA VAL A 206 9.28 26.70 -22.64
C VAL A 206 9.08 27.98 -21.86
N LEU A 207 10.12 28.48 -21.18
CA LEU A 207 10.07 29.69 -20.37
C LEU A 207 9.93 30.96 -21.22
N ALA A 208 10.48 30.96 -22.45
CA ALA A 208 10.28 32.04 -23.42
C ALA A 208 8.82 32.13 -23.92
N ARG A 209 8.02 31.06 -23.73
CA ARG A 209 6.61 30.97 -24.14
C ARG A 209 5.74 30.55 -22.95
N PRO A 210 5.58 31.40 -21.92
CA PRO A 210 4.92 31.00 -20.68
C PRO A 210 3.41 30.76 -20.89
N ALA A 211 2.87 29.83 -20.10
CA ALA A 211 1.44 29.58 -19.98
C ALA A 211 0.90 30.30 -18.74
N GLY A 212 0.39 31.52 -18.89
CA GLY A 212 -0.26 32.31 -17.83
C GLY A 212 0.64 32.81 -16.68
N VAL A 213 1.46 31.96 -16.06
CA VAL A 213 2.30 32.27 -14.88
C VAL A 213 3.74 31.79 -15.09
N ALA A 214 4.70 32.64 -14.76
CA ALA A 214 6.12 32.31 -14.80
C ALA A 214 6.50 31.30 -13.71
N LEU A 215 7.35 30.32 -14.06
CA LEU A 215 7.85 29.35 -13.10
C LEU A 215 8.91 29.97 -12.19
N SER A 216 8.83 29.69 -10.89
CA SER A 216 9.91 30.02 -9.95
C SER A 216 11.17 29.18 -10.24
N THR A 217 12.32 29.60 -9.70
CA THR A 217 13.59 28.86 -9.81
C THR A 217 13.45 27.41 -9.30
N GLU A 218 12.73 27.19 -8.20
CA GLU A 218 12.48 25.85 -7.65
C GLU A 218 11.60 25.00 -8.58
N GLN A 219 10.57 25.60 -9.19
CA GLN A 219 9.73 24.92 -10.16
C GLN A 219 10.51 24.55 -11.42
N GLN A 220 11.39 25.44 -11.89
CA GLN A 220 12.29 25.17 -13.02
C GLN A 220 13.25 24.01 -12.71
N ALA A 221 13.84 23.99 -11.50
CA ALA A 221 14.69 22.89 -11.05
C ALA A 221 13.90 21.57 -10.98
N ALA A 222 12.65 21.60 -10.53
CA ALA A 222 11.77 20.43 -10.50
C ALA A 222 11.48 19.88 -11.92
N VAL A 223 11.17 20.76 -12.89
CA VAL A 223 10.95 20.36 -14.29
C VAL A 223 12.22 19.74 -14.88
N ARG A 224 13.38 20.39 -14.68
CA ARG A 224 14.68 19.89 -15.14
C ARG A 224 14.96 18.49 -14.57
N ARG A 225 14.84 18.32 -13.26
CA ARG A 225 15.08 17.02 -12.63
C ARG A 225 14.13 15.93 -13.14
N ALA A 226 12.87 16.27 -13.35
CA ALA A 226 11.86 15.34 -13.83
C ALA A 226 12.13 14.78 -15.24
N VAL A 227 12.82 15.54 -16.10
CA VAL A 227 13.17 15.06 -17.45
C VAL A 227 14.55 14.37 -17.52
N GLU A 228 15.42 14.59 -16.53
CA GLU A 228 16.75 13.99 -16.46
C GLU A 228 16.78 12.68 -15.66
N ALA A 229 15.87 12.51 -14.70
CA ALA A 229 15.82 11.34 -13.84
C ALA A 229 14.67 10.40 -14.23
N PRO A 230 14.88 9.07 -14.21
CA PRO A 230 13.85 8.07 -14.49
C PRO A 230 12.72 8.01 -13.44
N LEU A 231 12.92 8.64 -12.27
CA LEU A 231 11.90 8.85 -11.25
C LEU A 231 12.19 10.17 -10.53
N THR A 232 11.18 11.03 -10.44
CA THR A 232 11.23 12.27 -9.65
C THR A 232 9.96 12.42 -8.82
N LEU A 233 10.13 12.70 -7.52
CA LEU A 233 9.02 13.03 -6.62
C LEU A 233 8.96 14.55 -6.43
N ILE A 234 7.85 15.15 -6.84
CA ILE A 234 7.62 16.59 -6.67
C ILE A 234 6.55 16.77 -5.60
N SER A 235 6.96 17.26 -4.44
CA SER A 235 6.06 17.57 -3.32
C SER A 235 5.82 19.07 -3.21
N GLY A 236 4.71 19.45 -2.56
CA GLY A 236 4.38 20.83 -2.28
C GLY A 236 2.95 20.97 -1.77
N GLY A 237 2.70 21.93 -0.87
CA GLY A 237 1.36 22.20 -0.33
C GLY A 237 0.34 22.65 -1.40
N PRO A 238 -0.96 22.75 -1.07
CA PRO A 238 -1.95 23.34 -1.97
C PRO A 238 -1.51 24.72 -2.48
N GLY A 239 -1.75 25.04 -3.76
CA GLY A 239 -1.42 26.36 -4.33
C GLY A 239 0.04 26.59 -4.74
N THR A 240 0.96 25.65 -4.49
CA THR A 240 2.41 25.79 -4.84
C THR A 240 2.75 25.68 -6.33
N GLY A 241 1.76 25.76 -7.23
CA GLY A 241 1.99 25.71 -8.68
C GLY A 241 2.40 24.35 -9.25
N LYS A 242 2.11 23.24 -8.56
CA LYS A 242 2.35 21.86 -9.08
C LYS A 242 1.76 21.62 -10.47
N THR A 243 0.61 22.22 -10.77
CA THR A 243 0.01 22.16 -12.11
C THR A 243 0.86 22.89 -13.15
N SER A 244 1.41 24.06 -12.81
CA SER A 244 2.31 24.81 -13.70
C SER A 244 3.58 24.00 -14.00
N ILE A 245 4.11 23.29 -13.00
CA ILE A 245 5.22 22.33 -13.18
C ILE A 245 4.80 21.22 -14.16
N LEU A 246 3.62 20.63 -13.99
CA LEU A 246 3.13 19.56 -14.86
C LEU A 246 2.99 20.03 -16.32
N VAL A 247 2.39 21.19 -16.56
CA VAL A 247 2.24 21.75 -17.93
C VAL A 247 3.61 22.01 -18.56
N ALA A 248 4.54 22.60 -17.80
CA ALA A 248 5.90 22.82 -18.28
C ALA A 248 6.63 21.50 -18.56
N LEU A 249 6.46 20.48 -17.71
CA LEU A 249 7.05 19.16 -17.89
C LEU A 249 6.59 18.50 -19.19
N LEU A 250 5.29 18.54 -19.49
CA LEU A 250 4.75 18.02 -20.76
C LEU A 250 5.37 18.73 -21.96
N ARG A 251 5.46 20.06 -21.88
CA ARG A 251 6.03 20.90 -22.93
C ARG A 251 7.52 20.64 -23.15
N VAL A 252 8.29 20.45 -22.08
CA VAL A 252 9.72 20.08 -22.16
C VAL A 252 9.85 18.67 -22.73
N ALA A 253 9.02 17.71 -22.30
CA ALA A 253 9.08 16.33 -22.80
C ALA A 253 8.88 16.26 -24.32
N VAL A 254 7.87 16.95 -24.87
CA VAL A 254 7.63 16.94 -26.32
C VAL A 254 8.72 17.65 -27.13
N ARG A 255 9.34 18.71 -26.58
CA ARG A 255 10.54 19.35 -27.17
C ARG A 255 11.72 18.40 -27.23
N ARG A 256 11.85 17.55 -26.21
CA ARG A 256 12.85 16.47 -26.16
C ARG A 256 12.45 15.22 -26.96
N GLY A 257 11.46 15.33 -27.84
CA GLY A 257 11.10 14.29 -28.80
C GLY A 257 10.17 13.20 -28.25
N VAL A 258 9.65 13.35 -27.03
CA VAL A 258 8.61 12.43 -26.52
C VAL A 258 7.31 12.71 -27.27
N ALA A 259 6.81 11.71 -27.98
CA ALA A 259 5.50 11.80 -28.63
C ALA A 259 4.41 12.00 -27.56
N PRO A 260 3.44 12.92 -27.73
CA PRO A 260 2.37 13.14 -26.75
C PRO A 260 1.65 11.85 -26.34
N GLU A 261 1.44 10.92 -27.27
CA GLU A 261 0.76 9.64 -27.05
C GLU A 261 1.55 8.67 -26.18
N ALA A 262 2.87 8.86 -26.08
CA ALA A 262 3.73 8.10 -25.18
C ALA A 262 3.67 8.60 -23.73
N ILE A 263 2.98 9.71 -23.47
CA ILE A 263 2.82 10.28 -22.14
C ILE A 263 1.51 9.80 -21.52
N ALA A 264 1.60 9.15 -20.36
CA ALA A 264 0.44 8.78 -19.57
C ALA A 264 0.23 9.75 -18.39
N LEU A 265 -0.98 10.30 -18.26
CA LEU A 265 -1.42 11.08 -17.10
C LEU A 265 -2.35 10.22 -16.24
N ALA A 266 -1.91 9.87 -15.02
CA ALA A 266 -2.70 9.04 -14.12
C ALA A 266 -2.85 9.64 -12.72
N ALA A 267 -3.99 9.34 -12.09
CA ALA A 267 -4.27 9.70 -10.70
C ALA A 267 -5.00 8.55 -9.98
N PRO A 268 -5.02 8.50 -8.64
CA PRO A 268 -5.66 7.40 -7.90
C PRO A 268 -7.20 7.40 -8.03
N THR A 269 -7.82 8.57 -8.28
CA THR A 269 -9.28 8.69 -8.37
C THR A 269 -9.71 9.44 -9.64
N GLY A 270 -10.91 9.15 -10.12
CA GLY A 270 -11.46 9.81 -11.33
C GLY A 270 -11.57 11.32 -11.18
N LYS A 271 -11.98 11.82 -10.01
CA LYS A 271 -12.04 13.26 -9.73
C LYS A 271 -10.66 13.92 -9.77
N ALA A 272 -9.63 13.26 -9.25
CA ALA A 272 -8.26 13.76 -9.32
C ALA A 272 -7.73 13.75 -10.77
N ALA A 273 -7.99 12.69 -11.52
CA ALA A 273 -7.62 12.59 -12.94
C ALA A 273 -8.28 13.70 -13.76
N TRP A 274 -9.60 13.89 -13.62
CA TRP A 274 -10.34 14.94 -14.31
C TRP A 274 -9.81 16.33 -13.97
N ARG A 275 -9.58 16.63 -12.68
CA ARG A 275 -9.01 17.92 -12.25
C ARG A 275 -7.62 18.16 -12.84
N MET A 276 -6.77 17.13 -12.85
CA MET A 276 -5.44 17.21 -13.44
C MET A 276 -5.52 17.52 -14.95
N GLY A 277 -6.35 16.80 -15.70
CA GLY A 277 -6.52 17.04 -17.13
C GLY A 277 -7.11 18.40 -17.46
N ALA A 278 -8.14 18.84 -16.72
CA ALA A 278 -8.72 20.17 -16.89
C ALA A 278 -7.67 21.27 -16.65
N ALA A 279 -6.82 21.10 -15.64
CA ALA A 279 -5.78 22.05 -15.32
C ALA A 279 -4.62 22.05 -16.33
N VAL A 280 -4.27 20.88 -16.88
CA VAL A 280 -3.33 20.76 -18.00
C VAL A 280 -3.88 21.46 -19.24
N ARG A 281 -5.13 21.16 -19.61
CA ARG A 281 -5.80 21.75 -20.77
C ARG A 281 -5.86 23.27 -20.66
N ALA A 282 -6.33 23.80 -19.53
CA ALA A 282 -6.36 25.23 -19.30
C ALA A 282 -4.97 25.88 -19.38
N GLY A 283 -3.93 25.21 -18.90
CA GLY A 283 -2.55 25.69 -19.01
C GLY A 283 -2.05 25.73 -20.44
N LEU A 284 -2.36 24.71 -21.26
CA LEU A 284 -1.98 24.67 -22.67
C LEU A 284 -2.77 25.69 -23.51
N ASP A 285 -4.06 25.86 -23.25
CA ASP A 285 -4.92 26.83 -23.94
C ASP A 285 -4.54 28.29 -23.62
N ALA A 286 -3.85 28.53 -22.51
CA ALA A 286 -3.38 29.85 -22.08
C ALA A 286 -2.01 30.26 -22.66
N LEU A 287 -1.45 29.50 -23.61
CA LEU A 287 -0.19 29.83 -24.28
C LEU A 287 -0.37 31.03 -25.22
N ALA A 288 0.45 32.06 -25.03
CA ALA A 288 0.39 33.26 -25.86
C ALA A 288 0.85 33.02 -27.32
N GLU A 289 1.90 32.20 -27.50
CA GLU A 289 2.52 31.93 -28.81
C GLU A 289 2.94 30.46 -28.91
N PRO A 290 2.01 29.51 -29.12
CA PRO A 290 2.34 28.10 -29.23
C PRO A 290 3.16 27.84 -30.51
N ASN A 291 4.27 27.11 -30.37
CA ASN A 291 5.03 26.62 -31.52
C ASN A 291 4.42 25.31 -32.07
N ALA A 292 5.01 24.73 -33.12
CA ALA A 292 4.50 23.48 -33.71
C ALA A 292 4.44 22.30 -32.71
N THR A 293 5.40 22.20 -31.78
CA THR A 293 5.38 21.15 -30.74
C THR A 293 4.30 21.39 -29.68
N ASP A 294 4.03 22.65 -29.32
CA ASP A 294 2.93 23.01 -28.43
C ASP A 294 1.58 22.74 -29.10
N ALA A 295 1.43 23.10 -30.38
CA ALA A 295 0.22 22.83 -31.16
C ALA A 295 -0.10 21.32 -31.23
N ARG A 296 0.91 20.50 -31.50
CA ARG A 296 0.77 19.05 -31.47
C ARG A 296 0.36 18.53 -30.09
N LEU A 297 0.99 19.02 -29.02
CA LEU A 297 0.63 18.65 -27.64
C LEU A 297 -0.80 19.08 -27.26
N ILE A 298 -1.29 20.20 -27.79
CA ILE A 298 -2.67 20.67 -27.58
C ILE A 298 -3.67 19.73 -28.27
N GLU A 299 -3.39 19.37 -29.52
CA GLU A 299 -4.23 18.48 -30.34
C GLU A 299 -4.25 17.05 -29.75
N GLU A 300 -3.08 16.50 -29.46
CA GLU A 300 -2.86 15.14 -28.96
C GLU A 300 -2.74 15.09 -27.42
N CYS A 301 -3.38 16.03 -26.72
CA CYS A 301 -3.23 16.16 -25.27
C CYS A 301 -3.52 14.83 -24.55
N PRO A 302 -2.57 14.31 -23.73
CA PRO A 302 -2.75 13.07 -23.00
C PRO A 302 -4.03 13.04 -22.18
N GLN A 303 -4.84 12.01 -22.38
CA GLN A 303 -6.09 11.87 -21.63
C GLN A 303 -5.79 11.41 -20.20
N PRO A 304 -6.29 12.11 -19.17
CA PRO A 304 -6.08 11.69 -17.79
C PRO A 304 -6.90 10.43 -17.48
N GLN A 305 -6.30 9.48 -16.77
CA GLN A 305 -6.93 8.21 -16.41
C GLN A 305 -6.73 7.90 -14.92
N THR A 306 -7.47 6.91 -14.42
CA THR A 306 -7.17 6.34 -13.10
C THR A 306 -6.00 5.37 -13.20
N LEU A 307 -5.26 5.18 -12.11
CA LEU A 307 -4.20 4.16 -12.06
C LEU A 307 -4.72 2.77 -12.43
N HIS A 308 -5.92 2.39 -11.97
CA HIS A 308 -6.54 1.10 -12.32
C HIS A 308 -6.80 0.95 -13.82
N ARG A 309 -7.26 2.03 -14.49
CA ARG A 309 -7.50 2.01 -15.94
C ARG A 309 -6.19 1.92 -16.71
N LEU A 310 -5.16 2.65 -16.28
CA LEU A 310 -3.84 2.61 -16.90
C LEU A 310 -3.18 1.22 -16.75
N LEU A 311 -3.39 0.56 -15.62
CA LEU A 311 -2.86 -0.77 -15.34
C LEU A 311 -3.77 -1.91 -15.85
N GLU A 312 -4.83 -1.59 -16.59
CA GLU A 312 -5.81 -2.55 -17.10
C GLU A 312 -6.39 -3.48 -16.03
N TYR A 313 -6.51 -2.98 -14.80
CA TYR A 313 -7.03 -3.76 -13.67
C TYR A 313 -8.55 -3.92 -13.80
N SER A 314 -8.98 -5.16 -14.03
CA SER A 314 -10.38 -5.58 -14.05
C SER A 314 -10.74 -6.27 -12.73
N PRO A 315 -11.67 -5.74 -11.90
CA PRO A 315 -12.06 -6.33 -10.61
C PRO A 315 -12.77 -7.70 -10.70
N GLY A 316 -12.91 -8.28 -11.89
CA GLY A 316 -13.58 -9.56 -12.14
C GLY A 316 -12.86 -10.48 -13.12
N ALA A 317 -11.56 -10.25 -13.36
CA ALA A 317 -10.70 -11.15 -14.12
C ALA A 317 -9.95 -12.11 -13.20
#